data_AF-A0A1G4TJU4-F1
#
_entry.id   AF-A0A1G4TJU4-F1
#
_cell.length_a   1.000
_cell.length_b   1.000
_cell.length_c   1.000
_cell.angle_alpha   90.00
_cell.angle_beta   90.00
_cell.angle_gamma   90.00
#
_symmetry.space_group_name_H-M   'P 1'
#
loop_
_entity.id
_entity.type
_entity.pdbx_description
1 polymer ?
#
loop_
_entity_poly.entity_id
_entity_poly.type
_entity_poly.pdbx_seq_one_letter_code
_entity_poly.pdbx_strand_id
1 'polypeptide(L)'
;MKKTLYLLGSLAMIGLASCSKNDDPGKNPPVNPPAVTKMDVRGKITKDTHWTADITYRLRGYVYVDNNATLTIDPGTKIVSNKDSAGVLIIYKGSKINAAGTADKPIVFTSAEADPKPGNFGGLVIVGSATGNGNHAVLEGGVDTEHQPFGGTNDADNSGVLQYVRIEYAGKAVNPGDEVNGLSMYTVGSGTKIDHIEVLRGLDDAYEFFGGSFNAKYLVAYNNADDDFDFDDGYHGKIQYAISVKDPAFTDNKGTSGDISNNFEVDNTTDAKGYLLTPNTFPLLSNFTAVGPNNATGVSADYGYGMRWRRGAKFILANAIVMGGQKAGLDLDNDPTAQYYIAGTSGLKNSLLQAVTSPYKVDKLATAGLLDAAGLKTLVEGRDGTKSFTAAADIMLTDPFNNAAPNLLPKAGSPAIVAGKFDGSLSDSFFDKTNYIGAIDPANDWSKASWIVYGK
;
A
#
# COMPACT_ATOMS: atom_id res chain seq x y z
N MET A 1 -43.95 50.52 -57.04
CA MET A 1 -43.70 51.92 -56.61
C MET A 1 -43.06 51.84 -55.22
N LYS A 2 -41.73 51.92 -55.13
CA LYS A 2 -40.93 53.07 -54.65
C LYS A 2 -41.22 53.52 -53.20
N LYS A 3 -40.13 53.48 -52.41
CA LYS A 3 -39.76 54.28 -51.21
C LYS A 3 -40.30 53.81 -49.84
N THR A 4 -39.69 54.09 -48.68
CA THR A 4 -38.32 54.39 -48.19
C THR A 4 -38.50 54.58 -46.67
N LEU A 5 -37.68 53.89 -45.87
CA LEU A 5 -36.98 54.24 -44.62
C LEU A 5 -37.45 55.38 -43.66
N TYR A 6 -37.08 55.15 -42.38
CA TYR A 6 -36.74 56.04 -41.23
C TYR A 6 -37.76 56.09 -40.07
N LEU A 7 -37.43 56.26 -38.78
CA LEU A 7 -36.30 56.00 -37.86
C LEU A 7 -36.69 56.71 -36.52
N LEU A 8 -36.25 56.14 -35.39
CA LEU A 8 -35.94 56.79 -34.10
C LEU A 8 -37.06 57.19 -33.10
N GLY A 9 -36.79 56.90 -31.81
CA GLY A 9 -37.43 57.54 -30.65
C GLY A 9 -37.49 56.68 -29.39
N SER A 10 -36.49 56.78 -28.52
CA SER A 10 -36.31 56.06 -27.25
C SER A 10 -36.92 56.76 -26.02
N LEU A 11 -37.02 55.99 -24.93
CA LEU A 11 -37.15 56.32 -23.48
C LEU A 11 -38.55 56.49 -22.86
N ALA A 12 -38.87 55.63 -21.87
CA ALA A 12 -39.00 56.00 -20.46
C ALA A 12 -39.44 54.79 -19.59
N MET A 13 -38.68 54.52 -18.53
CA MET A 13 -39.03 53.58 -17.44
C MET A 13 -39.92 54.25 -16.40
N ILE A 14 -40.89 53.51 -15.86
CA ILE A 14 -41.63 53.85 -14.64
C ILE A 14 -41.47 52.68 -13.66
N GLY A 15 -40.97 53.00 -12.46
CA GLY A 15 -40.86 52.08 -11.34
C GLY A 15 -42.12 52.04 -10.48
N LEU A 16 -42.27 50.95 -9.72
CA LEU A 16 -43.08 50.90 -8.51
C LEU A 16 -42.26 50.27 -7.39
N ALA A 17 -42.35 50.91 -6.23
CA ALA A 17 -41.60 50.66 -5.01
C ALA A 17 -42.23 49.56 -4.14
N SER A 18 -41.39 48.88 -3.36
CA SER A 18 -41.78 48.18 -2.14
C SER A 18 -40.88 48.60 -0.98
N CYS A 19 -41.51 49.04 0.11
CA CYS A 19 -40.93 49.35 1.43
C CYS A 19 -40.74 48.02 2.22
N SER A 20 -39.98 47.85 3.30
CA SER A 20 -38.93 48.59 4.01
C SER A 20 -38.38 47.65 5.10
N LYS A 21 -37.07 47.75 5.39
CA LYS A 21 -36.34 47.37 6.62
C LYS A 21 -36.38 45.91 7.12
N ASN A 22 -35.20 45.27 7.02
CA ASN A 22 -34.48 44.75 8.19
C ASN A 22 -32.98 44.75 7.85
N ASP A 23 -32.19 45.46 8.66
CA ASP A 23 -30.73 45.46 8.62
C ASP A 23 -30.24 44.18 9.30
N ASP A 24 -29.61 43.28 8.55
CA ASP A 24 -28.92 42.11 9.08
C ASP A 24 -27.42 42.26 8.78
N PRO A 25 -26.58 42.73 9.74
CA PRO A 25 -25.15 42.84 9.54
C PRO A 25 -24.53 41.47 9.81
N GLY A 26 -24.46 40.60 8.80
CA GLY A 26 -23.88 39.27 9.07
C GLY A 26 -23.67 38.28 7.94
N LYS A 27 -23.97 38.59 6.67
CA LYS A 27 -23.56 37.70 5.57
C LYS A 27 -22.25 38.19 4.95
N ASN A 28 -21.14 37.65 5.46
CA ASN A 28 -19.90 37.66 4.70
C ASN A 28 -20.18 37.11 3.29
N PRO A 29 -19.69 37.74 2.22
CA PRO A 29 -19.78 37.17 0.89
C PRO A 29 -19.18 35.77 0.91
N PRO A 30 -19.64 34.83 0.06
CA PRO A 30 -19.01 33.53 -0.05
C PRO A 30 -17.53 33.77 -0.33
N VAL A 31 -16.68 33.37 0.62
CA VAL A 31 -15.24 33.37 0.43
C VAL A 31 -15.01 32.33 -0.65
N ASN A 32 -14.78 32.78 -1.89
CA ASN A 32 -14.22 31.90 -2.90
C ASN A 32 -12.94 31.30 -2.28
N PRO A 33 -12.78 29.97 -2.24
CA PRO A 33 -11.52 29.38 -1.85
C PRO A 33 -10.41 30.07 -2.66
N PRO A 34 -9.25 30.39 -2.04
CA PRO A 34 -8.13 30.93 -2.80
C PRO A 34 -7.89 30.05 -4.04
N ALA A 35 -7.66 30.70 -5.19
CA ALA A 35 -7.39 29.98 -6.42
C ALA A 35 -6.18 29.07 -6.20
N VAL A 36 -6.38 27.75 -6.23
CA VAL A 36 -5.29 26.79 -6.08
C VAL A 36 -4.36 26.95 -7.28
N THR A 37 -3.12 27.35 -7.02
CA THR A 37 -2.12 27.49 -8.08
C THR A 37 -1.70 26.10 -8.53
N LYS A 38 -1.55 25.88 -9.85
CA LYS A 38 -1.06 24.61 -10.39
C LYS A 38 0.37 24.79 -10.89
N MET A 39 1.27 23.89 -10.51
CA MET A 39 2.67 23.89 -10.94
C MET A 39 3.01 22.56 -11.59
N ASP A 40 3.49 22.58 -12.84
CA ASP A 40 4.07 21.38 -13.44
C ASP A 40 5.51 21.18 -12.92
N VAL A 41 5.83 19.94 -12.55
CA VAL A 41 7.17 19.51 -12.11
C VAL A 41 7.71 18.45 -13.06
N ARG A 42 8.98 18.59 -13.48
CA ARG A 42 9.67 17.73 -14.45
C ARG A 42 11.15 17.58 -14.07
N GLY A 43 11.75 16.45 -14.44
CA GLY A 43 13.20 16.26 -14.38
C GLY A 43 13.72 16.20 -12.94
N LYS A 44 14.86 16.85 -12.68
CA LYS A 44 15.58 16.72 -11.41
C LYS A 44 15.36 17.92 -10.48
N ILE A 45 15.13 17.62 -9.20
CA ILE A 45 15.17 18.53 -8.06
C ILE A 45 16.52 18.30 -7.37
N THR A 46 17.50 19.14 -7.68
CA THR A 46 18.91 18.98 -7.24
C THR A 46 19.31 19.88 -6.07
N LYS A 47 18.35 20.61 -5.51
CA LYS A 47 18.49 21.50 -4.36
C LYS A 47 17.27 21.35 -3.47
N ASP A 48 17.47 21.61 -2.18
CA ASP A 48 16.38 21.64 -1.21
C ASP A 48 15.21 22.47 -1.73
N THR A 49 14.04 21.85 -1.72
CA THR A 49 12.82 22.40 -2.29
C THR A 49 11.68 22.17 -1.31
N HIS A 50 10.79 23.16 -1.21
CA HIS A 50 9.64 23.12 -0.32
C HIS A 50 8.35 23.25 -1.13
N TRP A 51 7.47 22.27 -0.99
CA TRP A 51 6.14 22.24 -1.58
C TRP A 51 5.09 22.58 -0.53
N THR A 52 4.23 23.53 -0.85
CA THR A 52 3.24 24.12 0.06
C THR A 52 1.82 23.76 -0.34
N ALA A 53 0.90 23.69 0.63
CA ALA A 53 -0.45 23.18 0.41
C ALA A 53 -1.37 24.08 -0.45
N ASP A 54 -0.97 25.33 -0.72
CA ASP A 54 -1.68 26.26 -1.61
C ASP A 54 -1.42 25.99 -3.11
N ILE A 55 -0.49 25.10 -3.42
CA ILE A 55 -0.13 24.68 -4.78
C ILE A 55 -0.50 23.20 -4.98
N THR A 56 -1.15 22.90 -6.11
CA THR A 56 -1.23 21.53 -6.64
C THR A 56 -0.04 21.29 -7.56
N TYR A 57 0.83 20.36 -7.17
CA TYR A 57 2.02 19.99 -7.93
C TYR A 57 1.67 18.86 -8.89
N ARG A 58 1.81 19.09 -10.19
CA ARG A 58 1.56 18.08 -11.23
C ARG A 58 2.88 17.51 -11.73
N LEU A 59 3.14 16.25 -11.41
CA LEU A 59 4.28 15.51 -11.96
C LEU A 59 4.03 15.21 -13.44
N ARG A 60 5.07 15.38 -14.25
CA ARG A 60 5.03 15.06 -15.69
C ARG A 60 6.26 14.22 -16.03
N GLY A 61 6.04 12.91 -16.17
CA GLY A 61 7.09 11.91 -16.31
C GLY A 61 7.79 11.63 -14.98
N TYR A 62 8.99 11.09 -15.02
CA TYR A 62 9.82 10.87 -13.85
C TYR A 62 10.34 12.20 -13.28
N VAL A 63 10.15 12.39 -11.98
CA VAL A 63 10.68 13.52 -11.22
C VAL A 63 11.62 12.97 -10.15
N TYR A 64 12.88 13.35 -10.23
CA TYR A 64 13.93 12.85 -9.33
C TYR A 64 14.28 13.90 -8.28
N VAL A 65 14.24 13.55 -7.01
CA VAL A 65 14.93 14.28 -5.95
C VAL A 65 16.32 13.68 -5.84
N ASP A 66 17.34 14.49 -6.14
CA ASP A 66 18.69 14.03 -6.41
C ASP A 66 19.73 15.00 -5.82
N ASN A 67 21.01 14.67 -5.93
CA ASN A 67 22.13 15.50 -5.48
C ASN A 67 22.07 15.82 -3.96
N ASN A 68 21.67 14.82 -3.16
CA ASN A 68 21.48 14.92 -1.70
C ASN A 68 20.48 16.02 -1.28
N ALA A 69 19.56 16.41 -2.17
CA ALA A 69 18.54 17.40 -1.86
C ALA A 69 17.48 16.83 -0.92
N THR A 70 16.83 17.72 -0.17
CA THR A 70 15.63 17.40 0.61
C THR A 70 14.41 18.04 -0.03
N LEU A 71 13.41 17.22 -0.38
CA LEU A 71 12.08 17.68 -0.74
C LEU A 71 11.19 17.72 0.50
N THR A 72 10.82 18.90 0.97
CA THR A 72 9.85 19.09 2.07
C THR A 72 8.47 19.33 1.50
N ILE A 73 7.44 18.68 2.05
CA ILE A 73 6.05 18.78 1.59
C ILE A 73 5.15 19.08 2.80
N ASP A 74 4.39 20.18 2.74
CA ASP A 74 3.48 20.57 3.81
C ASP A 74 2.27 19.62 3.92
N PRO A 75 1.71 19.43 5.14
CA PRO A 75 0.44 18.73 5.33
C PRO A 75 -0.68 19.28 4.44
N GLY A 76 -1.46 18.38 3.83
CA GLY A 76 -2.56 18.74 2.94
C GLY A 76 -2.16 19.09 1.51
N THR A 77 -0.86 19.04 1.17
CA THR A 77 -0.41 19.25 -0.20
C THR A 77 -0.94 18.16 -1.13
N LYS A 78 -1.40 18.57 -2.32
CA LYS A 78 -1.87 17.66 -3.37
C LYS A 78 -0.83 17.55 -4.49
N ILE A 79 -0.39 16.32 -4.73
CA ILE A 79 0.49 15.95 -5.82
C ILE A 79 -0.32 15.12 -6.82
N VAL A 80 -0.24 15.45 -8.10
CA VAL A 80 -1.07 14.81 -9.11
C VAL A 80 -0.28 14.40 -10.35
N SER A 81 -0.82 13.46 -11.12
CA SER A 81 -0.41 13.20 -12.49
C SER A 81 -1.61 13.03 -13.42
N ASN A 82 -1.41 13.28 -14.70
CA ASN A 82 -2.33 12.91 -15.76
C ASN A 82 -1.91 11.57 -16.40
N LYS A 83 -2.87 10.88 -17.03
CA LYS A 83 -2.66 9.55 -17.63
C LYS A 83 -1.66 9.53 -18.78
N ASP A 84 -1.47 10.67 -19.42
CA ASP A 84 -0.54 10.86 -20.55
C ASP A 84 0.92 10.78 -20.11
N SER A 85 1.19 11.15 -18.86
CA SER A 85 2.55 11.15 -18.31
C SER A 85 2.78 10.14 -17.19
N ALA A 86 1.73 9.74 -16.47
CA ALA A 86 1.79 8.80 -15.33
C ALA A 86 3.03 9.02 -14.46
N GLY A 87 3.17 10.24 -13.93
CA GLY A 87 4.38 10.71 -13.29
C GLY A 87 4.73 9.92 -12.05
N VAL A 88 6.02 9.69 -11.90
CA VAL A 88 6.64 8.97 -10.78
C VAL A 88 7.50 9.97 -10.01
N LEU A 89 7.34 10.03 -8.68
CA LEU A 89 8.26 10.76 -7.82
C LEU A 89 9.31 9.79 -7.29
N ILE A 90 10.58 10.06 -7.55
CA ILE A 90 11.70 9.22 -7.14
C ILE A 90 12.57 10.01 -6.17
N ILE A 91 12.67 9.53 -4.94
CA ILE A 91 13.64 10.02 -3.96
C ILE A 91 14.89 9.18 -4.12
N TYR A 92 15.85 9.69 -4.89
CA TYR A 92 17.02 8.90 -5.25
C TYR A 92 18.10 8.94 -4.17
N LYS A 93 19.01 7.97 -4.24
CA LYS A 93 20.04 7.67 -3.25
C LYS A 93 20.75 8.92 -2.71
N GLY A 94 20.78 9.04 -1.39
CA GLY A 94 21.38 10.17 -0.65
C GLY A 94 20.46 11.38 -0.46
N SER A 95 19.39 11.48 -1.26
CA SER A 95 18.37 12.52 -1.13
C SER A 95 17.29 12.13 -0.13
N LYS A 96 16.46 13.10 0.27
CA LYS A 96 15.45 12.90 1.31
C LYS A 96 14.10 13.48 0.92
N ILE A 97 13.05 12.89 1.50
CA ILE A 97 11.71 13.44 1.51
C ILE A 97 11.28 13.71 2.95
N ASN A 98 10.71 14.88 3.20
CA ASN A 98 10.05 15.22 4.45
C ASN A 98 8.58 15.51 4.15
N ALA A 99 7.78 14.44 4.11
CA ALA A 99 6.34 14.45 3.84
C ALA A 99 5.60 13.99 5.10
N ALA A 100 5.56 14.87 6.10
CA ALA A 100 4.89 14.61 7.37
C ALA A 100 3.52 15.31 7.40
N GLY A 101 2.51 14.68 6.79
CA GLY A 101 1.12 15.08 6.87
C GLY A 101 0.54 14.93 8.28
N THR A 102 -0.79 15.07 8.38
CA THR A 102 -1.53 14.82 9.63
C THR A 102 -2.81 14.03 9.31
N ALA A 103 -3.43 13.42 10.33
CA ALA A 103 -4.69 12.71 10.17
C ALA A 103 -5.78 13.55 9.47
N ASP A 104 -5.86 14.85 9.80
CA ASP A 104 -6.85 15.78 9.21
C ASP A 104 -6.40 16.39 7.87
N LYS A 105 -5.09 16.38 7.59
CA LYS A 105 -4.49 16.96 6.38
C LYS A 105 -3.44 16.00 5.82
N PRO A 106 -3.86 14.85 5.27
CA PRO A 106 -2.92 13.94 4.64
C PRO A 106 -2.31 14.58 3.38
N ILE A 107 -1.09 14.19 3.06
CA ILE A 107 -0.49 14.51 1.75
C ILE A 107 -1.03 13.50 0.74
N VAL A 108 -1.54 13.98 -0.40
CA VAL A 108 -2.26 13.12 -1.36
C VAL A 108 -1.58 13.11 -2.71
N PHE A 109 -1.11 11.94 -3.13
CA PHE A 109 -0.67 11.61 -4.48
C PHE A 109 -1.84 10.96 -5.23
N THR A 110 -2.29 11.52 -6.36
CA THR A 110 -3.51 11.02 -7.04
C THR A 110 -3.57 11.40 -8.53
N SER A 111 -4.62 10.94 -9.21
CA SER A 111 -4.94 11.33 -10.59
C SER A 111 -5.46 12.78 -10.69
N ALA A 112 -5.07 13.47 -11.74
CA ALA A 112 -5.64 14.75 -12.18
C ALA A 112 -6.75 14.59 -13.23
N GLU A 113 -7.08 13.35 -13.63
CA GLU A 113 -8.17 13.07 -14.56
C GLU A 113 -9.54 13.38 -13.92
N ALA A 114 -10.52 13.75 -14.75
CA ALA A 114 -11.89 13.95 -14.29
C ALA A 114 -12.57 12.63 -13.85
N ASP A 115 -12.14 11.51 -14.45
CA ASP A 115 -12.52 10.14 -14.09
C ASP A 115 -11.25 9.37 -13.71
N PRO A 116 -10.85 9.37 -12.43
CA PRO A 116 -9.69 8.63 -11.97
C PRO A 116 -9.82 7.13 -12.25
N LYS A 117 -8.73 6.57 -12.73
CA LYS A 117 -8.48 5.16 -13.04
C LYS A 117 -7.13 4.75 -12.49
N PRO A 118 -7.00 3.51 -12.01
CA PRO A 118 -5.71 2.87 -11.74
C PRO A 118 -4.69 3.13 -12.87
N GLY A 119 -3.42 3.38 -12.52
CA GLY A 119 -2.32 3.67 -13.46
C GLY A 119 -2.26 5.10 -14.03
N ASN A 120 -3.11 6.02 -13.58
CA ASN A 120 -3.01 7.44 -13.99
C ASN A 120 -1.90 8.19 -13.24
N PHE A 121 -1.61 7.77 -12.02
CA PHE A 121 -0.42 8.13 -11.29
C PHE A 121 0.63 7.02 -11.50
N GLY A 122 1.91 7.39 -11.57
CA GLY A 122 2.97 6.41 -11.78
C GLY A 122 3.24 5.64 -10.50
N GLY A 123 3.67 6.35 -9.47
CA GLY A 123 4.02 5.78 -8.17
C GLY A 123 4.94 6.70 -7.37
N LEU A 124 5.24 6.28 -6.14
CA LEU A 124 6.26 6.89 -5.30
C LEU A 124 7.38 5.88 -5.07
N VAL A 125 8.61 6.28 -5.37
CA VAL A 125 9.80 5.42 -5.22
C VAL A 125 10.77 6.06 -4.24
N ILE A 126 11.26 5.30 -3.28
CA ILE A 126 12.31 5.71 -2.36
C ILE A 126 13.50 4.77 -2.52
N VAL A 127 14.67 5.33 -2.77
CA VAL A 127 15.92 4.59 -2.95
C VAL A 127 16.88 4.94 -1.83
N GLY A 128 17.09 4.00 -0.91
CA GLY A 128 18.01 4.14 0.21
C GLY A 128 19.40 3.60 -0.09
N SER A 129 20.18 3.45 0.98
CA SER A 129 21.54 2.89 0.97
C SER A 129 21.73 1.72 1.94
N ALA A 130 20.64 1.08 2.38
CA ALA A 130 20.66 -0.11 3.22
C ALA A 130 21.12 -1.35 2.46
N THR A 131 21.29 -2.45 3.19
CA THR A 131 21.63 -3.73 2.58
C THR A 131 20.41 -4.34 1.88
N GLY A 132 20.69 -4.99 0.76
CA GLY A 132 19.81 -5.93 0.07
C GLY A 132 20.65 -7.11 -0.38
N ASN A 133 20.02 -8.14 -0.90
CA ASN A 133 20.72 -9.39 -1.25
C ASN A 133 21.18 -9.47 -2.71
N GLY A 134 20.86 -8.43 -3.49
CA GLY A 134 21.25 -8.32 -4.90
C GLY A 134 20.49 -9.26 -5.81
N ASN A 135 19.26 -9.67 -5.45
CA ASN A 135 18.36 -10.37 -6.35
C ASN A 135 18.04 -9.49 -7.57
N HIS A 136 17.74 -8.23 -7.33
CA HIS A 136 17.71 -7.17 -8.33
C HIS A 136 18.90 -6.21 -8.14
N ALA A 137 19.27 -5.54 -9.22
CA ALA A 137 20.38 -4.58 -9.24
C ALA A 137 19.99 -3.22 -9.85
N VAL A 138 18.80 -3.15 -10.44
CA VAL A 138 18.27 -1.96 -11.10
C VAL A 138 16.82 -1.75 -10.66
N LEU A 139 16.40 -0.49 -10.53
CA LEU A 139 14.99 -0.15 -10.32
C LEU A 139 14.14 -0.66 -11.49
N GLU A 140 12.96 -1.14 -11.16
CA GLU A 140 11.92 -1.45 -12.13
C GLU A 140 11.20 -0.19 -12.60
N GLY A 141 10.35 -0.34 -13.61
CA GLY A 141 9.50 0.74 -14.06
C GLY A 141 10.24 1.73 -14.94
N GLY A 142 11.20 1.27 -15.75
CA GLY A 142 11.76 2.07 -16.86
C GLY A 142 12.48 3.37 -16.46
N VAL A 143 13.06 3.41 -15.26
CA VAL A 143 13.80 4.57 -14.74
C VAL A 143 15.03 4.90 -15.60
N ASP A 144 15.44 6.17 -15.68
CA ASP A 144 16.63 6.59 -16.43
C ASP A 144 17.90 5.86 -15.96
N THR A 145 18.80 5.50 -16.88
CA THR A 145 20.00 4.68 -16.61
C THR A 145 20.91 5.22 -15.50
N GLU A 146 20.96 6.55 -15.32
CA GLU A 146 21.73 7.20 -14.25
C GLU A 146 21.13 6.96 -12.85
N HIS A 147 19.83 6.63 -12.77
CA HIS A 147 19.05 6.47 -11.54
C HIS A 147 18.55 5.03 -11.33
N GLN A 148 19.06 4.07 -12.10
CA GLN A 148 18.68 2.67 -12.00
C GLN A 148 19.38 1.90 -10.86
N PRO A 149 20.69 2.06 -10.60
CA PRO A 149 21.34 1.22 -9.59
C PRO A 149 20.81 1.51 -8.18
N PHE A 150 20.58 0.45 -7.40
CA PHE A 150 20.22 0.54 -5.98
C PHE A 150 21.03 -0.43 -5.12
N GLY A 151 20.82 -0.40 -3.80
CA GLY A 151 21.60 -1.16 -2.83
C GLY A 151 22.66 -0.34 -2.11
N GLY A 152 23.21 -0.93 -1.06
CA GLY A 152 24.19 -0.29 -0.21
C GLY A 152 24.60 -1.18 0.96
N THR A 153 25.18 -0.56 1.98
CA THR A 153 25.78 -1.24 3.14
C THR A 153 25.42 -0.57 4.46
N ASN A 154 24.53 0.44 4.44
CA ASN A 154 24.18 1.24 5.60
C ASN A 154 22.72 1.01 6.00
N ASP A 155 22.47 -0.02 6.81
CA ASP A 155 21.13 -0.29 7.34
C ASP A 155 20.59 0.84 8.25
N ALA A 156 21.44 1.77 8.68
CA ALA A 156 21.03 2.97 9.42
C ALA A 156 20.73 4.17 8.51
N ASP A 157 20.72 3.99 7.18
CA ASP A 157 20.40 5.06 6.23
C ASP A 157 19.05 5.72 6.51
N ASN A 158 18.93 7.00 6.16
CA ASN A 158 17.74 7.81 6.41
C ASN A 158 17.35 8.58 5.15
N SER A 159 16.33 8.09 4.46
CA SER A 159 15.70 8.71 3.28
C SER A 159 14.60 9.72 3.65
N GLY A 160 14.37 9.95 4.95
CA GLY A 160 13.47 10.97 5.49
C GLY A 160 12.22 10.42 6.17
N VAL A 161 11.09 11.09 5.96
CA VAL A 161 9.81 10.84 6.63
C VAL A 161 8.68 10.81 5.61
N LEU A 162 7.89 9.73 5.62
CA LEU A 162 6.55 9.68 5.08
C LEU A 162 5.59 9.43 6.24
N GLN A 163 4.70 10.39 6.51
CA GLN A 163 3.68 10.24 7.53
C GLN A 163 2.34 10.81 7.08
N TYR A 164 1.24 10.08 7.29
CA TYR A 164 -0.11 10.48 6.83
C TYR A 164 -0.12 10.83 5.33
N VAL A 165 0.27 9.85 4.52
CA VAL A 165 0.35 9.96 3.06
C VAL A 165 -0.66 9.02 2.43
N ARG A 166 -1.35 9.50 1.39
CA ARG A 166 -2.24 8.69 0.58
C ARG A 166 -1.80 8.67 -0.87
N ILE A 167 -1.70 7.48 -1.44
CA ILE A 167 -1.28 7.22 -2.82
C ILE A 167 -2.44 6.54 -3.53
N GLU A 168 -3.04 7.24 -4.48
CA GLU A 168 -4.26 6.82 -5.16
C GLU A 168 -3.96 6.57 -6.63
N TYR A 169 -4.52 5.49 -7.18
CA TYR A 169 -4.54 5.25 -8.62
C TYR A 169 -3.14 5.16 -9.28
N ALA A 170 -2.17 4.62 -8.54
CA ALA A 170 -0.80 4.30 -9.00
C ALA A 170 -0.77 3.03 -9.88
N GLY A 171 0.40 2.47 -10.20
CA GLY A 171 0.49 1.17 -10.89
C GLY A 171 0.76 1.25 -12.39
N LYS A 172 1.45 2.29 -12.90
CA LYS A 172 1.56 2.46 -14.36
C LYS A 172 2.44 1.36 -14.96
N ALA A 173 1.87 0.59 -15.88
CA ALA A 173 2.67 -0.22 -16.79
C ALA A 173 3.48 0.62 -17.77
N VAL A 174 4.81 0.51 -17.69
CA VAL A 174 5.73 1.24 -18.58
C VAL A 174 6.23 0.36 -19.72
N ASN A 175 6.33 -0.96 -19.51
CA ASN A 175 6.41 -1.99 -20.54
C ASN A 175 5.55 -3.21 -20.11
N PRO A 176 5.29 -4.20 -20.99
CA PRO A 176 4.60 -5.42 -20.59
C PRO A 176 5.35 -6.16 -19.47
N GLY A 177 4.75 -6.27 -18.28
CA GLY A 177 5.36 -6.91 -17.11
C GLY A 177 6.48 -6.09 -16.45
N ASP A 178 6.50 -4.77 -16.67
CA ASP A 178 7.44 -3.82 -16.07
C ASP A 178 6.63 -2.58 -15.70
N GLU A 179 6.16 -2.58 -14.46
CA GLU A 179 5.16 -1.68 -13.93
C GLU A 179 5.73 -0.94 -12.71
N VAL A 180 5.21 0.25 -12.42
CA VAL A 180 5.60 1.04 -11.24
C VAL A 180 4.53 0.87 -10.18
N ASN A 181 4.91 0.45 -8.97
CA ASN A 181 3.98 0.19 -7.85
C ASN A 181 3.41 1.46 -7.20
N GLY A 182 2.53 1.27 -6.21
CA GLY A 182 2.06 2.34 -5.34
C GLY A 182 3.18 3.03 -4.59
N LEU A 183 3.82 2.30 -3.67
CA LEU A 183 5.02 2.72 -2.96
C LEU A 183 6.11 1.64 -3.10
N SER A 184 7.15 1.93 -3.88
CA SER A 184 8.32 1.06 -4.02
C SER A 184 9.45 1.54 -3.10
N MET A 185 10.03 0.64 -2.32
CA MET A 185 11.07 0.95 -1.34
C MET A 185 12.30 0.10 -1.60
N TYR A 186 13.30 0.69 -2.24
CA TYR A 186 14.54 0.03 -2.63
C TYR A 186 15.62 0.28 -1.59
N THR A 187 15.97 -0.74 -0.81
CA THR A 187 17.05 -0.72 0.19
C THR A 187 16.97 0.48 1.14
N VAL A 188 15.76 0.78 1.61
CA VAL A 188 15.49 1.88 2.55
C VAL A 188 15.97 1.51 3.95
N GLY A 189 16.74 2.40 4.59
CA GLY A 189 17.34 2.15 5.90
C GLY A 189 16.45 2.47 7.09
N SER A 190 16.80 1.88 8.23
CA SER A 190 16.12 2.00 9.54
C SER A 190 16.05 3.41 10.14
N GLY A 191 16.83 4.35 9.62
CA GLY A 191 16.72 5.76 9.99
C GLY A 191 15.52 6.47 9.34
N THR A 192 14.89 5.85 8.33
CA THR A 192 13.72 6.37 7.63
C THR A 192 12.44 6.07 8.40
N LYS A 193 11.54 7.06 8.51
CA LYS A 193 10.23 6.87 9.14
C LYS A 193 9.13 6.70 8.08
N ILE A 194 8.45 5.56 8.11
CA ILE A 194 7.26 5.25 7.29
C ILE A 194 6.10 4.94 8.22
N ASP A 195 5.04 5.74 8.22
CA ASP A 195 4.00 5.65 9.23
C ASP A 195 2.65 6.23 8.75
N HIS A 196 1.52 5.55 8.90
CA HIS A 196 0.20 6.00 8.38
C HIS A 196 0.21 6.28 6.88
N ILE A 197 0.37 5.21 6.09
CA ILE A 197 0.34 5.28 4.62
C ILE A 197 -0.87 4.52 4.13
N GLU A 198 -1.62 5.09 3.20
CA GLU A 198 -2.69 4.40 2.48
C GLU A 198 -2.36 4.37 0.99
N VAL A 199 -2.39 3.18 0.41
CA VAL A 199 -2.27 2.95 -1.03
C VAL A 199 -3.55 2.30 -1.52
N LEU A 200 -4.22 2.92 -2.49
CA LEU A 200 -5.48 2.41 -2.99
C LEU A 200 -5.66 2.54 -4.50
N ARG A 201 -6.40 1.56 -5.04
CA ARG A 201 -6.79 1.49 -6.46
C ARG A 201 -5.59 1.56 -7.40
N GLY A 202 -4.44 1.02 -7.02
CA GLY A 202 -3.29 0.81 -7.89
C GLY A 202 -3.54 -0.29 -8.92
N LEU A 203 -2.91 -0.20 -10.09
CA LEU A 203 -2.90 -1.25 -11.13
C LEU A 203 -1.90 -2.39 -10.87
N ASP A 204 -1.09 -2.23 -9.85
CA ASP A 204 0.06 -3.06 -9.52
C ASP A 204 0.19 -3.07 -7.99
N ASP A 205 1.33 -3.48 -7.45
CA ASP A 205 1.47 -3.69 -6.02
C ASP A 205 1.21 -2.42 -5.20
N ALA A 206 0.59 -2.61 -4.03
CA ALA A 206 0.37 -1.48 -3.12
C ALA A 206 1.70 -1.01 -2.51
N TYR A 207 2.42 -1.96 -1.91
CA TYR A 207 3.73 -1.77 -1.33
C TYR A 207 4.66 -2.84 -1.85
N GLU A 208 5.78 -2.39 -2.39
CA GLU A 208 6.83 -3.30 -2.84
C GLU A 208 8.14 -2.99 -2.10
N PHE A 209 8.68 -4.01 -1.44
CA PHE A 209 9.82 -3.92 -0.55
C PHE A 209 11.04 -4.62 -1.15
N PHE A 210 11.80 -3.90 -1.96
CA PHE A 210 13.07 -4.38 -2.51
C PHE A 210 14.23 -4.20 -1.51
N GLY A 211 14.37 -5.12 -0.56
CA GLY A 211 15.45 -5.08 0.42
C GLY A 211 15.30 -3.97 1.48
N GLY A 212 16.33 -3.78 2.30
CA GLY A 212 16.38 -2.76 3.35
C GLY A 212 15.85 -3.19 4.72
N SER A 213 15.88 -2.25 5.65
CA SER A 213 15.78 -2.52 7.10
C SER A 213 14.87 -1.54 7.84
N PHE A 214 14.14 -0.68 7.12
CA PHE A 214 13.20 0.26 7.72
C PHE A 214 12.01 -0.44 8.38
N ASN A 215 11.46 0.23 9.39
CA ASN A 215 10.27 -0.24 10.06
C ASN A 215 9.07 0.64 9.70
N ALA A 216 7.86 0.09 9.73
CA ALA A 216 6.65 0.82 9.39
C ALA A 216 5.47 0.51 10.32
N LYS A 217 4.63 1.51 10.61
CA LYS A 217 3.34 1.30 11.27
C LYS A 217 2.18 1.90 10.48
N TYR A 218 0.99 1.32 10.64
CA TYR A 218 -0.26 1.82 10.05
C TYR A 218 -0.20 1.90 8.52
N LEU A 219 -0.14 0.73 7.88
CA LEU A 219 -0.18 0.61 6.41
C LEU A 219 -1.56 0.13 5.97
N VAL A 220 -2.09 0.69 4.88
CA VAL A 220 -3.40 0.30 4.33
C VAL A 220 -3.24 0.09 2.83
N ALA A 221 -3.37 -1.16 2.39
CA ALA A 221 -3.56 -1.53 1.00
C ALA A 221 -5.06 -1.77 0.76
N TYR A 222 -5.67 -0.99 -0.12
CA TYR A 222 -7.11 -1.07 -0.37
C TYR A 222 -7.41 -1.12 -1.88
N ASN A 223 -7.90 -2.28 -2.32
CA ASN A 223 -8.30 -2.56 -3.69
C ASN A 223 -7.22 -2.29 -4.73
N ASN A 224 -5.99 -2.75 -4.49
CA ASN A 224 -4.95 -2.77 -5.52
C ASN A 224 -5.09 -4.03 -6.37
N ALA A 225 -4.70 -3.93 -7.64
CA ALA A 225 -4.98 -4.94 -8.64
C ALA A 225 -4.09 -6.17 -8.48
N ASP A 226 -2.79 -5.97 -8.24
CA ASP A 226 -1.83 -7.06 -8.04
C ASP A 226 -1.63 -7.33 -6.55
N ASP A 227 -0.41 -7.45 -6.01
CA ASP A 227 -0.18 -7.81 -4.62
C ASP A 227 -0.34 -6.62 -3.66
N ASP A 228 -0.80 -6.88 -2.42
CA ASP A 228 -0.94 -5.78 -1.46
C ASP A 228 0.36 -5.51 -0.68
N PHE A 229 1.11 -6.57 -0.36
CA PHE A 229 2.41 -6.46 0.28
C PHE A 229 3.34 -7.47 -0.37
N ASP A 230 4.21 -6.99 -1.27
CA ASP A 230 5.24 -7.80 -1.92
C ASP A 230 6.63 -7.47 -1.37
N PHE A 231 7.36 -8.51 -0.98
CA PHE A 231 8.67 -8.39 -0.33
C PHE A 231 9.70 -9.23 -1.07
N ASP A 232 10.80 -8.58 -1.47
CA ASP A 232 11.93 -9.23 -2.11
C ASP A 232 13.27 -8.66 -1.59
N ASP A 233 14.36 -9.06 -2.24
CA ASP A 233 15.69 -8.45 -2.18
C ASP A 233 16.32 -8.39 -0.79
N GLY A 234 15.85 -9.24 0.12
CA GLY A 234 16.41 -9.32 1.46
C GLY A 234 15.80 -8.34 2.44
N TYR A 235 14.55 -7.88 2.26
CA TYR A 235 13.92 -6.99 3.23
C TYR A 235 13.86 -7.64 4.62
N HIS A 236 14.35 -6.95 5.64
CA HIS A 236 14.51 -7.49 7.00
C HIS A 236 14.12 -6.47 8.08
N GLY A 237 13.11 -5.65 7.78
CA GLY A 237 12.51 -4.70 8.71
C GLY A 237 11.33 -5.27 9.51
N LYS A 238 10.64 -4.37 10.24
CA LYS A 238 9.49 -4.68 11.08
C LYS A 238 8.26 -3.88 10.68
N ILE A 239 7.09 -4.52 10.65
CA ILE A 239 5.82 -3.84 10.36
C ILE A 239 4.75 -4.19 11.39
N GLN A 240 4.02 -3.18 11.88
CA GLN A 240 2.88 -3.39 12.78
C GLN A 240 1.66 -2.54 12.39
N TYR A 241 0.45 -3.11 12.54
CA TYR A 241 -0.81 -2.46 12.19
C TYR A 241 -0.93 -2.25 10.68
N ALA A 242 -1.31 -3.29 9.96
CA ALA A 242 -1.44 -3.22 8.52
C ALA A 242 -2.72 -3.89 8.04
N ILE A 243 -3.37 -3.25 7.05
CA ILE A 243 -4.63 -3.69 6.48
C ILE A 243 -4.41 -3.98 5.00
N SER A 244 -5.00 -5.07 4.53
CA SER A 244 -5.14 -5.39 3.11
C SER A 244 -6.60 -5.79 2.85
N VAL A 245 -7.23 -5.19 1.85
CA VAL A 245 -8.60 -5.53 1.43
C VAL A 245 -8.66 -5.55 -0.09
N LYS A 246 -9.04 -6.70 -0.65
CA LYS A 246 -9.15 -6.90 -2.11
C LYS A 246 -10.55 -6.60 -2.63
N ASP A 247 -10.60 -6.11 -3.87
CA ASP A 247 -11.83 -5.95 -4.63
C ASP A 247 -12.07 -7.19 -5.49
N PRO A 248 -13.13 -8.00 -5.25
CA PRO A 248 -13.32 -9.26 -5.96
C PRO A 248 -13.24 -9.19 -7.49
N ALA A 249 -13.60 -8.05 -8.09
CA ALA A 249 -13.65 -7.89 -9.54
C ALA A 249 -12.47 -7.10 -10.12
N PHE A 250 -11.45 -6.76 -9.32
CA PHE A 250 -10.33 -5.94 -9.75
C PHE A 250 -9.00 -6.61 -9.46
N THR A 251 -8.53 -7.35 -10.46
CA THR A 251 -7.14 -7.76 -10.60
C THR A 251 -6.53 -7.04 -11.78
N ASP A 252 -5.21 -7.02 -11.87
CA ASP A 252 -4.60 -6.75 -13.16
C ASP A 252 -4.83 -7.93 -14.11
N ASN A 253 -4.51 -7.72 -15.39
CA ASN A 253 -4.73 -8.71 -16.43
C ASN A 253 -3.39 -9.20 -16.96
N LYS A 254 -2.75 -10.12 -16.23
CA LYS A 254 -1.46 -10.70 -16.61
C LYS A 254 -1.60 -11.94 -17.52
N GLY A 255 -2.83 -12.29 -17.93
CA GLY A 255 -3.13 -13.39 -18.87
C GLY A 255 -2.93 -14.80 -18.27
N THR A 256 -2.90 -15.85 -19.11
CA THR A 256 -2.90 -17.26 -18.64
C THR A 256 -1.55 -17.78 -18.12
N SER A 257 -0.50 -16.96 -18.15
CA SER A 257 0.86 -17.32 -17.70
C SER A 257 1.45 -16.29 -16.74
N GLY A 258 0.66 -15.28 -16.35
CA GLY A 258 1.07 -14.25 -15.39
C GLY A 258 1.08 -14.77 -13.96
N ASP A 259 1.67 -13.97 -13.06
CA ASP A 259 1.48 -14.19 -11.63
C ASP A 259 0.02 -13.90 -11.22
N ILE A 260 -0.31 -14.18 -9.97
CA ILE A 260 -1.67 -14.12 -9.45
C ILE A 260 -1.73 -13.09 -8.33
N SER A 261 -2.83 -12.35 -8.22
CA SER A 261 -2.98 -11.35 -7.17
C SER A 261 -3.21 -12.00 -5.80
N ASN A 262 -2.42 -11.60 -4.81
CA ASN A 262 -2.45 -12.06 -3.42
C ASN A 262 -2.56 -10.88 -2.44
N ASN A 263 -2.90 -11.18 -1.18
CA ASN A 263 -2.71 -10.19 -0.12
C ASN A 263 -1.22 -10.04 0.25
N PHE A 264 -0.44 -11.12 0.13
CA PHE A 264 1.01 -11.11 0.29
C PHE A 264 1.65 -12.03 -0.75
N GLU A 265 2.64 -11.52 -1.45
CA GLU A 265 3.63 -12.28 -2.22
C GLU A 265 4.99 -12.02 -1.59
N VAL A 266 5.81 -13.05 -1.39
CA VAL A 266 7.06 -12.88 -0.64
C VAL A 266 8.13 -13.81 -1.19
N ASP A 267 9.15 -13.18 -1.75
CA ASP A 267 10.33 -13.80 -2.32
C ASP A 267 11.57 -13.48 -1.48
N ASN A 268 12.54 -14.39 -1.49
CA ASN A 268 13.90 -13.99 -1.16
C ASN A 268 14.68 -13.57 -2.41
N THR A 269 14.35 -14.16 -3.55
CA THR A 269 15.15 -14.11 -4.77
C THR A 269 14.40 -14.79 -5.91
N THR A 270 14.95 -14.78 -7.12
CA THR A 270 14.42 -15.51 -8.29
C THR A 270 15.00 -16.92 -8.46
N ASP A 271 14.32 -17.76 -9.25
CA ASP A 271 14.80 -19.10 -9.63
C ASP A 271 16.19 -19.06 -10.30
N ALA A 272 16.50 -17.98 -11.03
CA ALA A 272 17.75 -17.82 -11.75
C ALA A 272 18.97 -17.60 -10.84
N LYS A 273 18.77 -17.05 -9.65
CA LYS A 273 19.86 -16.72 -8.70
C LYS A 273 19.99 -17.71 -7.54
N GLY A 274 18.98 -18.56 -7.35
CA GLY A 274 18.93 -19.56 -6.29
C GLY A 274 18.53 -18.98 -4.93
N TYR A 275 17.84 -19.79 -4.13
CA TYR A 275 16.98 -19.38 -3.01
C TYR A 275 17.67 -18.91 -1.72
N LEU A 276 19.01 -18.90 -1.66
CA LEU A 276 19.75 -18.72 -0.40
C LEU A 276 20.56 -17.42 -0.32
N LEU A 277 20.26 -16.41 -1.16
CA LEU A 277 20.94 -15.11 -1.10
C LEU A 277 20.76 -14.43 0.26
N THR A 278 21.80 -13.72 0.72
CA THR A 278 21.82 -13.03 2.02
C THR A 278 22.05 -11.52 1.85
N PRO A 279 21.42 -10.65 2.67
CA PRO A 279 20.44 -10.96 3.72
C PRO A 279 19.21 -11.68 3.17
N ASN A 280 18.64 -12.62 3.92
CA ASN A 280 17.40 -13.26 3.46
C ASN A 280 16.24 -12.28 3.65
N THR A 281 15.25 -12.28 2.77
CA THR A 281 13.97 -11.62 3.04
C THR A 281 13.40 -12.26 4.28
N PHE A 282 13.34 -11.48 5.36
CA PHE A 282 12.92 -11.91 6.68
C PHE A 282 12.17 -10.81 7.43
N PRO A 283 10.98 -10.40 6.95
CA PRO A 283 10.16 -9.45 7.66
C PRO A 283 9.68 -10.00 9.01
N LEU A 284 9.62 -9.11 10.00
CA LEU A 284 8.96 -9.35 11.29
C LEU A 284 7.66 -8.54 11.34
N LEU A 285 6.53 -9.24 11.31
CA LEU A 285 5.22 -8.66 11.08
C LEU A 285 4.29 -8.94 12.25
N SER A 286 3.52 -7.93 12.69
CA SER A 286 2.45 -8.15 13.67
C SER A 286 1.21 -7.30 13.46
N ASN A 287 0.05 -7.77 13.95
CA ASN A 287 -1.22 -7.03 13.88
C ASN A 287 -1.60 -6.68 12.44
N PHE A 288 -1.65 -7.68 11.55
CA PHE A 288 -2.18 -7.54 10.19
C PHE A 288 -3.64 -7.99 10.12
N THR A 289 -4.44 -7.35 9.28
CA THR A 289 -5.76 -7.85 8.86
C THR A 289 -5.82 -7.83 7.33
N ALA A 290 -5.75 -9.00 6.71
CA ALA A 290 -5.81 -9.19 5.27
C ALA A 290 -7.11 -9.90 4.87
N VAL A 291 -7.85 -9.30 3.94
CA VAL A 291 -9.16 -9.73 3.48
C VAL A 291 -9.13 -9.92 1.96
N GLY A 292 -9.15 -11.17 1.53
CA GLY A 292 -9.30 -11.55 0.13
C GLY A 292 -10.77 -11.58 -0.32
N PRO A 293 -11.04 -11.96 -1.58
CA PRO A 293 -12.38 -11.90 -2.18
C PRO A 293 -13.44 -12.84 -1.59
N ASN A 294 -13.01 -13.89 -0.88
CA ASN A 294 -13.87 -14.90 -0.25
C ASN A 294 -15.00 -15.47 -1.13
N ASN A 295 -14.68 -15.78 -2.40
CA ASN A 295 -15.61 -16.36 -3.37
C ASN A 295 -16.86 -15.49 -3.59
N ALA A 296 -16.71 -14.17 -3.48
CA ALA A 296 -17.74 -13.22 -3.84
C ALA A 296 -18.19 -13.43 -5.30
N THR A 297 -19.45 -13.08 -5.58
CA THR A 297 -19.97 -13.16 -6.95
C THR A 297 -19.15 -12.28 -7.89
N GLY A 298 -18.71 -12.85 -9.02
CA GLY A 298 -17.89 -12.14 -10.00
C GLY A 298 -16.42 -12.04 -9.63
N VAL A 299 -15.94 -12.84 -8.67
CA VAL A 299 -14.52 -12.90 -8.32
C VAL A 299 -13.66 -13.22 -9.55
N SER A 300 -12.57 -12.47 -9.74
CA SER A 300 -11.58 -12.75 -10.78
C SER A 300 -10.93 -14.12 -10.58
N ALA A 301 -10.65 -14.82 -11.69
CA ALA A 301 -9.93 -16.10 -11.66
C ALA A 301 -8.44 -15.93 -11.37
N ASP A 302 -7.93 -14.71 -11.47
CA ASP A 302 -6.52 -14.37 -11.26
C ASP A 302 -6.18 -14.22 -9.77
N TYR A 303 -7.18 -14.27 -8.88
CA TYR A 303 -6.93 -14.27 -7.45
C TYR A 303 -6.30 -15.56 -6.93
N GLY A 304 -5.27 -15.39 -6.13
CA GLY A 304 -4.47 -16.46 -5.54
C GLY A 304 -4.73 -16.68 -4.05
N TYR A 305 -3.73 -16.33 -3.26
CA TYR A 305 -3.56 -16.74 -1.89
C TYR A 305 -3.80 -15.61 -0.90
N GLY A 306 -4.16 -15.98 0.34
CA GLY A 306 -4.09 -15.07 1.47
C GLY A 306 -2.65 -14.66 1.78
N MET A 307 -1.68 -15.56 1.60
CA MET A 307 -0.26 -15.25 1.60
C MET A 307 0.52 -16.35 0.89
N ARG A 308 1.54 -15.95 0.15
CA ARG A 308 2.47 -16.84 -0.53
C ARG A 308 3.89 -16.52 -0.10
N TRP A 309 4.60 -17.53 0.42
CA TRP A 309 6.00 -17.40 0.81
C TRP A 309 6.82 -18.37 -0.01
N ARG A 310 7.80 -17.87 -0.75
CA ARG A 310 8.50 -18.67 -1.75
C ARG A 310 9.98 -18.32 -1.86
N ARG A 311 10.68 -19.16 -2.64
CA ARG A 311 12.06 -18.94 -3.08
C ARG A 311 13.07 -18.64 -1.97
N GLY A 312 12.85 -19.21 -0.77
CA GLY A 312 13.74 -19.11 0.37
C GLY A 312 13.47 -17.94 1.33
N ALA A 313 12.30 -17.31 1.23
CA ALA A 313 11.87 -16.31 2.19
C ALA A 313 11.73 -16.89 3.61
N LYS A 314 12.01 -16.04 4.60
CA LYS A 314 11.74 -16.27 6.03
C LYS A 314 10.68 -15.30 6.50
N PHE A 315 9.95 -15.61 7.56
CA PHE A 315 9.01 -14.67 8.13
C PHE A 315 8.58 -15.01 9.55
N ILE A 316 8.35 -13.99 10.36
CA ILE A 316 7.47 -14.13 11.51
C ILE A 316 6.28 -13.22 11.26
N LEU A 317 5.08 -13.80 11.15
CA LEU A 317 3.83 -13.05 11.13
C LEU A 317 3.00 -13.46 12.34
N ALA A 318 2.75 -12.52 13.27
CA ALA A 318 2.01 -12.82 14.48
C ALA A 318 0.82 -11.90 14.74
N ASN A 319 -0.18 -12.39 15.46
CA ASN A 319 -1.37 -11.60 15.81
C ASN A 319 -2.07 -11.09 14.55
N ALA A 320 -2.14 -11.91 13.51
CA ALA A 320 -2.72 -11.55 12.22
C ALA A 320 -4.09 -12.21 12.00
N ILE A 321 -4.93 -11.57 11.19
CA ILE A 321 -6.13 -12.16 10.62
C ILE A 321 -5.90 -12.20 9.11
N VAL A 322 -5.93 -13.38 8.51
CA VAL A 322 -5.88 -13.54 7.06
C VAL A 322 -7.06 -14.41 6.64
N MET A 323 -7.96 -13.84 5.85
CA MET A 323 -9.23 -14.46 5.48
C MET A 323 -9.58 -14.21 4.02
N GLY A 324 -10.36 -15.09 3.41
CA GLY A 324 -10.92 -14.88 2.07
C GLY A 324 -10.01 -15.19 0.88
N GLY A 325 -8.81 -15.75 1.10
CA GLY A 325 -7.95 -16.23 0.01
C GLY A 325 -8.66 -17.28 -0.87
N GLN A 326 -8.49 -17.22 -2.19
CA GLN A 326 -9.22 -18.09 -3.13
C GLN A 326 -8.64 -19.51 -3.18
N LYS A 327 -7.33 -19.61 -3.42
CA LYS A 327 -6.64 -20.90 -3.59
C LYS A 327 -6.13 -21.47 -2.27
N ALA A 328 -5.49 -20.63 -1.45
CA ALA A 328 -5.09 -21.02 -0.10
C ALA A 328 -5.01 -19.85 0.87
N GLY A 329 -4.98 -20.16 2.18
CA GLY A 329 -4.74 -19.18 3.23
C GLY A 329 -3.25 -18.88 3.35
N LEU A 330 -2.46 -19.92 3.61
CA LEU A 330 -1.00 -19.90 3.65
C LEU A 330 -0.46 -20.90 2.62
N ASP A 331 0.33 -20.40 1.67
CA ASP A 331 1.09 -21.18 0.69
C ASP A 331 2.60 -21.08 0.99
N LEU A 332 3.28 -22.23 1.02
CA LEU A 332 4.74 -22.31 1.15
C LEU A 332 5.32 -23.04 -0.08
N ASP A 333 6.15 -22.32 -0.84
CA ASP A 333 6.83 -22.88 -2.01
C ASP A 333 8.32 -23.09 -1.70
N ASN A 334 8.89 -24.13 -2.31
CA ASN A 334 10.31 -24.45 -2.35
C ASN A 334 10.94 -24.94 -1.02
N ASP A 335 11.92 -25.84 -1.15
CA ASP A 335 12.53 -26.52 -0.01
C ASP A 335 13.08 -25.58 1.06
N PRO A 336 13.84 -24.51 0.75
CA PRO A 336 14.40 -23.63 1.78
C PRO A 336 13.32 -22.93 2.61
N THR A 337 12.26 -22.41 1.97
CA THR A 337 11.13 -21.76 2.67
C THR A 337 10.46 -22.76 3.62
N ALA A 338 10.17 -23.96 3.14
CA ALA A 338 9.56 -25.02 3.95
C ALA A 338 10.47 -25.45 5.11
N GLN A 339 11.79 -25.57 4.88
CA GLN A 339 12.77 -25.90 5.93
C GLN A 339 12.83 -24.83 7.02
N TYR A 340 12.81 -23.54 6.66
CA TYR A 340 12.76 -22.47 7.65
C TYR A 340 11.48 -22.53 8.50
N TYR A 341 10.35 -22.91 7.90
CA TYR A 341 9.12 -23.15 8.64
C TYR A 341 9.22 -24.36 9.57
N ILE A 342 9.73 -25.51 9.10
CA ILE A 342 9.93 -26.73 9.91
C ILE A 342 10.82 -26.44 11.12
N ALA A 343 11.94 -25.73 10.90
CA ALA A 343 12.91 -25.39 11.93
C ALA A 343 12.38 -24.40 12.99
N GLY A 344 11.23 -23.75 12.73
CA GLY A 344 10.68 -22.72 13.60
C GLY A 344 11.35 -21.35 13.46
N THR A 345 12.21 -21.19 12.45
CA THR A 345 12.73 -19.88 12.03
C THR A 345 11.60 -19.02 11.48
N SER A 346 10.72 -19.63 10.68
CA SER A 346 9.49 -19.00 10.19
C SER A 346 8.25 -19.46 10.96
N GLY A 347 7.23 -18.61 11.03
CA GLY A 347 5.96 -18.99 11.66
C GLY A 347 4.84 -17.97 11.53
N LEU A 348 3.61 -18.48 11.35
CA LEU A 348 2.35 -17.75 11.48
C LEU A 348 1.81 -17.95 12.91
N LYS A 349 2.08 -17.01 13.82
CA LYS A 349 1.92 -17.19 15.28
C LYS A 349 0.70 -16.47 15.85
N ASN A 350 -0.09 -17.16 16.69
CA ASN A 350 -1.24 -16.56 17.39
C ASN A 350 -2.15 -15.75 16.44
N SER A 351 -2.48 -16.35 15.30
CA SER A 351 -3.23 -15.70 14.22
C SER A 351 -4.54 -16.43 13.94
N LEU A 352 -5.39 -15.84 13.12
CA LEU A 352 -6.61 -16.44 12.59
C LEU A 352 -6.48 -16.56 11.07
N LEU A 353 -6.74 -17.75 10.54
CA LEU A 353 -6.56 -18.06 9.12
C LEU A 353 -7.84 -18.64 8.52
N GLN A 354 -8.23 -18.15 7.34
CA GLN A 354 -9.31 -18.74 6.56
C GLN A 354 -9.04 -18.56 5.06
N ALA A 355 -9.44 -19.55 4.27
CA ALA A 355 -9.48 -19.47 2.83
C ALA A 355 -10.61 -20.33 2.26
N VAL A 356 -10.99 -20.07 1.02
CA VAL A 356 -12.11 -20.73 0.34
C VAL A 356 -11.77 -22.18 0.02
N THR A 357 -10.64 -22.43 -0.65
CA THR A 357 -10.30 -23.79 -1.12
C THR A 357 -9.56 -24.59 -0.05
N SER A 358 -8.47 -24.05 0.51
CA SER A 358 -7.71 -24.74 1.58
C SER A 358 -7.02 -23.72 2.49
N PRO A 359 -7.06 -23.86 3.83
CA PRO A 359 -6.27 -22.99 4.70
C PRO A 359 -4.75 -23.13 4.46
N TYR A 360 -4.29 -24.32 4.06
CA TYR A 360 -2.86 -24.64 3.95
C TYR A 360 -2.54 -25.25 2.59
N LYS A 361 -1.44 -24.78 2.00
CA LYS A 361 -0.87 -25.34 0.78
C LYS A 361 0.66 -25.34 0.89
N VAL A 362 1.26 -26.37 0.32
CA VAL A 362 2.71 -26.52 0.21
C VAL A 362 2.97 -27.03 -1.20
N ASP A 363 3.81 -26.35 -1.97
CA ASP A 363 4.12 -26.75 -3.34
C ASP A 363 5.58 -26.48 -3.76
N LYS A 364 5.89 -26.86 -5.00
CA LYS A 364 7.23 -26.73 -5.64
C LYS A 364 8.41 -27.22 -4.79
N LEU A 365 8.17 -28.24 -3.97
CA LEU A 365 9.23 -28.91 -3.22
C LEU A 365 10.02 -29.83 -4.14
N ALA A 366 11.35 -29.75 -4.06
CA ALA A 366 12.25 -30.68 -4.75
C ALA A 366 12.47 -31.94 -3.91
N THR A 367 12.46 -31.82 -2.58
CA THR A 367 12.62 -32.95 -1.66
C THR A 367 11.27 -33.60 -1.36
N ALA A 368 11.08 -34.82 -1.86
CA ALA A 368 9.87 -35.60 -1.62
C ALA A 368 9.64 -35.84 -0.12
N GLY A 369 8.43 -35.54 0.36
CA GLY A 369 8.03 -35.77 1.75
C GLY A 369 8.62 -34.78 2.77
N LEU A 370 9.25 -33.69 2.33
CA LEU A 370 9.81 -32.67 3.22
C LEU A 370 8.72 -32.00 4.09
N LEU A 371 7.62 -31.57 3.45
CA LEU A 371 6.45 -31.01 4.12
C LEU A 371 5.23 -31.20 3.22
N ASP A 372 4.07 -31.50 3.81
CA ASP A 372 2.79 -31.46 3.12
C ASP A 372 1.82 -30.53 3.87
N ALA A 373 0.62 -30.34 3.31
CA ALA A 373 -0.38 -29.45 3.91
C ALA A 373 -0.83 -29.90 5.32
N ALA A 374 -0.84 -31.21 5.61
CA ALA A 374 -1.21 -31.74 6.92
C ALA A 374 -0.10 -31.51 7.97
N GLY A 375 1.16 -31.67 7.57
CA GLY A 375 2.32 -31.32 8.35
C GLY A 375 2.38 -29.82 8.64
N LEU A 376 2.16 -28.98 7.62
CA LEU A 376 2.08 -27.52 7.79
C LEU A 376 0.97 -27.14 8.77
N LYS A 377 -0.24 -27.71 8.61
CA LYS A 377 -1.36 -27.51 9.56
C LYS A 377 -0.97 -27.85 10.99
N THR A 378 -0.28 -28.97 11.19
CA THR A 378 0.16 -29.41 12.54
C THR A 378 1.10 -28.39 13.17
N LEU A 379 2.03 -27.83 12.40
CA LEU A 379 2.94 -26.77 12.87
C LEU A 379 2.19 -25.47 13.17
N VAL A 380 1.36 -25.00 12.24
CA VAL A 380 0.64 -23.72 12.37
C VAL A 380 -0.33 -23.75 13.56
N GLU A 381 -1.13 -24.80 13.69
CA GLU A 381 -2.15 -24.88 14.75
C GLU A 381 -1.59 -25.35 16.08
N GLY A 382 -0.62 -26.27 16.06
CA GLY A 382 -0.02 -26.83 17.27
C GLY A 382 1.10 -25.96 17.84
N ARG A 383 2.17 -25.74 17.07
CA ARG A 383 3.36 -25.02 17.53
C ARG A 383 3.12 -23.51 17.58
N ASP A 384 2.53 -22.95 16.54
CA ASP A 384 2.42 -21.50 16.39
C ASP A 384 1.15 -20.94 17.08
N GLY A 385 0.18 -21.79 17.40
CA GLY A 385 -1.05 -21.45 18.12
C GLY A 385 -2.05 -20.67 17.27
N THR A 386 -1.92 -20.73 15.95
CA THR A 386 -2.85 -20.10 15.00
C THR A 386 -4.09 -20.97 14.81
N LYS A 387 -5.26 -20.35 14.64
CA LYS A 387 -6.51 -21.08 14.42
C LYS A 387 -6.94 -20.95 12.96
N SER A 388 -7.22 -22.08 12.30
CA SER A 388 -7.87 -22.07 10.99
C SER A 388 -9.39 -22.21 11.12
N PHE A 389 -10.12 -21.58 10.20
CA PHE A 389 -11.59 -21.61 10.14
C PHE A 389 -12.05 -22.08 8.77
N THR A 390 -13.18 -22.79 8.74
CA THR A 390 -13.85 -23.17 7.49
C THR A 390 -14.61 -21.98 6.91
N ALA A 391 -15.42 -21.29 7.73
CA ALA A 391 -16.17 -20.13 7.29
C ALA A 391 -15.50 -18.83 7.77
N ALA A 392 -15.38 -17.86 6.86
CA ALA A 392 -14.85 -16.54 7.17
C ALA A 392 -15.66 -15.83 8.30
N ALA A 393 -16.96 -16.10 8.39
CA ALA A 393 -17.85 -15.52 9.38
C ALA A 393 -17.50 -15.92 10.83
N ASP A 394 -16.83 -17.06 11.04
CA ASP A 394 -16.47 -17.57 12.37
C ASP A 394 -15.31 -16.77 13.02
N ILE A 395 -14.58 -15.98 12.22
CA ILE A 395 -13.61 -14.99 12.73
C ILE A 395 -14.33 -13.80 13.39
N MET A 396 -15.60 -13.57 13.02
CA MET A 396 -16.48 -12.57 13.61
C MET A 396 -15.98 -11.11 13.51
N LEU A 397 -15.43 -10.72 12.35
CA LEU A 397 -15.29 -9.28 12.02
C LEU A 397 -16.66 -8.68 11.66
N THR A 398 -16.82 -7.37 11.84
CA THR A 398 -18.12 -6.68 11.73
C THR A 398 -18.73 -6.80 10.34
N ASP A 399 -18.02 -6.34 9.32
CA ASP A 399 -18.41 -6.35 7.91
C ASP A 399 -17.16 -6.29 7.00
N PRO A 400 -16.29 -7.32 7.03
CA PRO A 400 -14.96 -7.23 6.42
C PRO A 400 -14.99 -7.26 4.89
N PHE A 401 -16.03 -7.84 4.29
CA PHE A 401 -16.16 -8.01 2.83
C PHE A 401 -16.99 -6.91 2.17
N ASN A 402 -17.43 -5.90 2.91
CA ASN A 402 -18.04 -4.71 2.33
C ASN A 402 -16.95 -3.85 1.71
N ASN A 403 -16.67 -4.13 0.45
CA ASN A 403 -15.61 -3.46 -0.27
C ASN A 403 -15.79 -1.93 -0.25
N ALA A 404 -17.01 -1.40 -0.43
CA ALA A 404 -17.23 0.05 -0.46
C ALA A 404 -16.86 0.77 0.85
N ALA A 405 -16.99 0.09 1.99
CA ALA A 405 -16.68 0.63 3.31
C ALA A 405 -16.42 -0.50 4.33
N PRO A 406 -15.24 -1.14 4.30
CA PRO A 406 -14.98 -2.31 5.13
C PRO A 406 -15.07 -1.95 6.61
N ASN A 407 -15.64 -2.87 7.39
CA ASN A 407 -15.64 -2.78 8.86
C ASN A 407 -14.91 -3.99 9.45
N LEU A 408 -13.65 -3.74 9.76
CA LEU A 408 -12.70 -4.75 10.22
C LEU A 408 -12.71 -4.90 11.75
N LEU A 409 -13.57 -4.17 12.46
CA LEU A 409 -13.68 -4.24 13.91
C LEU A 409 -14.17 -5.63 14.35
N PRO A 410 -13.46 -6.34 15.26
CA PRO A 410 -13.94 -7.59 15.83
C PRO A 410 -15.25 -7.40 16.62
N LYS A 411 -16.23 -8.27 16.37
CA LYS A 411 -17.49 -8.31 17.15
C LYS A 411 -17.21 -8.84 18.56
N ALA A 412 -18.08 -8.50 19.51
CA ALA A 412 -18.07 -9.11 20.84
C ALA A 412 -18.10 -10.65 20.73
N GLY A 413 -17.21 -11.32 21.45
CA GLY A 413 -17.03 -12.78 21.39
C GLY A 413 -16.17 -13.29 20.23
N SER A 414 -15.63 -12.40 19.38
CA SER A 414 -14.71 -12.78 18.32
C SER A 414 -13.47 -13.51 18.88
N PRO A 415 -12.97 -14.56 18.21
CA PRO A 415 -11.69 -15.19 18.53
C PRO A 415 -10.49 -14.23 18.42
N ALA A 416 -10.66 -13.05 17.81
CA ALA A 416 -9.64 -12.02 17.73
C ALA A 416 -9.48 -11.21 19.04
N ILE A 417 -10.45 -11.26 19.96
CA ILE A 417 -10.40 -10.57 21.25
C ILE A 417 -9.70 -11.47 22.27
N VAL A 418 -8.39 -11.64 22.09
CA VAL A 418 -7.50 -12.44 22.95
C VAL A 418 -6.13 -11.79 23.02
N ALA A 419 -5.35 -12.08 24.07
CA ALA A 419 -4.01 -11.51 24.22
C ALA A 419 -3.13 -11.77 22.98
N GLY A 420 -2.44 -10.73 22.50
CA GLY A 420 -1.44 -10.86 21.46
C GLY A 420 -0.19 -11.56 21.98
N LYS A 421 0.57 -12.17 21.07
CA LYS A 421 1.83 -12.87 21.31
C LYS A 421 3.00 -12.03 20.83
N PHE A 422 3.85 -11.62 21.77
CA PHE A 422 5.03 -10.78 21.55
C PHE A 422 6.25 -11.41 22.21
N ASP A 423 6.66 -12.58 21.72
CA ASP A 423 7.80 -13.35 22.21
C ASP A 423 8.95 -13.41 21.19
N GLY A 424 10.11 -13.91 21.61
CA GLY A 424 11.29 -14.01 20.75
C GLY A 424 11.65 -12.67 20.10
N SER A 425 11.76 -12.64 18.76
CA SER A 425 12.04 -11.43 17.99
C SER A 425 10.94 -10.36 18.05
N LEU A 426 9.70 -10.73 18.41
CA LEU A 426 8.59 -9.79 18.57
C LEU A 426 8.55 -9.13 19.96
N SER A 427 9.47 -9.49 20.87
CA SER A 427 9.61 -8.81 22.17
C SER A 427 10.29 -7.44 22.08
N ASP A 428 10.80 -7.11 20.89
CA ASP A 428 11.44 -5.83 20.56
C ASP A 428 10.51 -4.63 20.84
N SER A 429 11.09 -3.52 21.30
CA SER A 429 10.34 -2.31 21.70
C SER A 429 9.63 -1.61 20.55
N PHE A 430 9.93 -1.94 19.30
CA PHE A 430 9.17 -1.47 18.15
C PHE A 430 7.70 -1.90 18.22
N PHE A 431 7.43 -3.11 18.70
CA PHE A 431 6.08 -3.66 18.73
C PHE A 431 5.30 -3.22 19.96
N ASP A 432 4.14 -2.63 19.72
CA ASP A 432 3.16 -2.34 20.75
C ASP A 432 2.49 -3.64 21.17
N LYS A 433 2.49 -3.92 22.48
CA LYS A 433 1.95 -5.17 23.02
C LYS A 433 0.43 -5.08 23.13
N THR A 434 -0.26 -5.63 22.14
CA THR A 434 -1.72 -5.61 22.02
C THR A 434 -2.39 -6.77 22.75
N ASN A 435 -3.65 -6.56 23.15
CA ASN A 435 -4.52 -7.58 23.72
C ASN A 435 -5.57 -8.08 22.72
N TYR A 436 -5.19 -8.11 21.43
CA TYR A 436 -6.04 -8.54 20.33
C TYR A 436 -5.19 -9.10 19.17
N ILE A 437 -5.84 -9.90 18.32
CA ILE A 437 -5.34 -10.37 17.03
C ILE A 437 -5.94 -9.50 15.93
N GLY A 438 -5.17 -9.20 14.89
CA GLY A 438 -5.56 -8.33 13.80
C GLY A 438 -5.03 -6.90 13.95
N ALA A 439 -5.29 -6.08 12.94
CA ALA A 439 -4.82 -4.69 12.89
C ALA A 439 -5.65 -3.75 13.78
N ILE A 440 -6.93 -4.05 13.98
CA ILE A 440 -7.89 -3.13 14.62
C ILE A 440 -7.96 -3.36 16.12
N ASP A 441 -7.74 -2.30 16.90
CA ASP A 441 -8.02 -2.30 18.33
C ASP A 441 -9.53 -2.34 18.56
N PRO A 442 -10.08 -3.36 19.25
CA PRO A 442 -11.51 -3.43 19.57
C PRO A 442 -12.05 -2.22 20.34
N ALA A 443 -11.20 -1.46 21.03
CA ALA A 443 -11.57 -0.26 21.76
C ALA A 443 -11.42 1.03 20.95
N ASN A 444 -10.62 1.03 19.88
CA ASN A 444 -10.31 2.22 19.09
C ASN A 444 -10.01 1.86 17.63
N ASP A 445 -11.03 1.91 16.77
CA ASP A 445 -10.90 1.60 15.35
C ASP A 445 -10.19 2.73 14.58
N TRP A 446 -8.86 2.62 14.48
CA TRP A 446 -8.04 3.56 13.72
C TRP A 446 -8.31 3.51 12.21
N SER A 447 -8.95 2.45 11.69
CA SER A 447 -9.30 2.36 10.26
C SER A 447 -10.40 3.36 9.86
N LYS A 448 -11.03 4.03 10.83
CA LYS A 448 -12.01 5.10 10.62
C LYS A 448 -11.40 6.50 10.69
N ALA A 449 -10.08 6.61 10.87
CA ALA A 449 -9.40 7.90 10.89
C ALA A 449 -9.51 8.61 9.53
N SER A 450 -9.59 9.93 9.54
CA SER A 450 -9.86 10.78 8.37
C SER A 450 -8.80 10.76 7.26
N TRP A 451 -7.61 10.23 7.53
CA TRP A 451 -6.56 10.09 6.52
C TRP A 451 -6.80 8.91 5.58
N ILE A 452 -7.60 7.93 6.01
CA ILE A 452 -7.99 6.73 5.26
C ILE A 452 -9.28 7.02 4.50
N VAL A 453 -9.39 6.55 3.26
CA VAL A 453 -10.62 6.65 2.46
C VAL A 453 -10.96 5.34 1.77
N TYR A 454 -12.23 4.97 1.88
CA TYR A 454 -12.81 3.83 1.17
C TYR A 454 -13.79 4.29 0.09
N GLY A 455 -14.15 3.39 -0.83
CA GLY A 455 -15.18 3.63 -1.85
C GLY A 455 -14.77 4.59 -2.97
N LYS A 456 -13.47 4.65 -3.29
CA LYS A 456 -12.88 5.49 -4.33
C LYS A 456 -12.72 4.81 -5.69
#